data_AF-A0A4U0RV69-F1
#
_entry.id   AF-A0A4U0RV69-F1
#
_cell.length_a   1.000
_cell.length_b   1.000
_cell.length_c   1.000
_cell.angle_alpha   90.00
_cell.angle_beta   90.00
_cell.angle_gamma   90.00
#
_symmetry.space_group_name_H-M   'P 1'
#
loop_
_entity.id
_entity.type
_entity.pdbx_description
1 polymer ?
#
loop_
_entity_poly.entity_id
_entity_poly.type
_entity_poly.pdbx_seq_one_letter_code
_entity_poly.pdbx_strand_id
1 'polypeptide(L)'
;MWKTAVYDDPFEPPRWTAVFDYGVPEGLLGAFHQALDADYTAGDGYLSSDQPLAAAYLPLLNAGWTHAIGDRQQAFTAPGKLARLTHTHGLLRDDSFGWRLLAGPADSGGHWTAAFTARRPPQLIAAFTRALASPEPLARTADQLPLDNRPHLTITPTPAPTARTTNAPPTLRVPDPALPGG
;
A
#
# COMPACT_ATOMS: atom_id res chain seq x y z
N MET A 1 -11.08 -6.02 4.04
CA MET A 1 -11.80 -4.91 3.44
C MET A 1 -11.75 -3.80 4.45
N TRP A 2 -10.99 -2.76 4.10
CA TRP A 2 -10.81 -1.57 4.90
C TRP A 2 -11.60 -0.44 4.24
N LYS A 3 -12.27 0.36 5.05
CA LYS A 3 -13.00 1.53 4.58
C LYS A 3 -12.58 2.73 5.43
N THR A 4 -12.18 3.80 4.77
CA THR A 4 -11.97 5.12 5.38
C THR A 4 -12.99 6.06 4.79
N ALA A 5 -13.80 6.69 5.63
CA ALA A 5 -14.80 7.66 5.23
C ALA A 5 -14.60 8.92 6.06
N VAL A 6 -14.59 10.06 5.38
CA VAL A 6 -14.46 11.37 6.02
C VAL A 6 -15.77 12.11 5.88
N TYR A 7 -16.20 12.74 6.97
CA TYR A 7 -17.45 13.46 7.10
C TYR A 7 -17.15 14.93 7.38
N ASP A 8 -17.94 15.82 6.78
CA ASP A 8 -17.98 17.24 7.15
C ASP A 8 -18.89 17.39 8.38
N ASP A 9 -20.08 16.80 8.30
CA ASP A 9 -21.03 16.64 9.38
C ASP A 9 -21.30 15.13 9.62
N PRO A 10 -21.34 14.66 10.89
CA PRO A 10 -21.48 13.23 11.22
C PRO A 10 -22.82 12.60 10.82
N PHE A 11 -23.83 13.41 10.49
CA PHE A 11 -25.15 12.95 10.06
C PHE A 11 -25.36 13.07 8.55
N GLU A 12 -24.42 13.68 7.82
CA GLU A 12 -24.45 13.76 6.36
C GLU A 12 -23.75 12.56 5.71
N PRO A 13 -24.00 12.32 4.40
CA PRO A 13 -23.17 11.41 3.63
C PRO A 13 -21.68 11.78 3.73
N PRO A 14 -20.76 10.80 3.69
CA PRO A 14 -19.35 11.09 3.78
C PRO A 14 -18.93 11.98 2.62
N ARG A 15 -18.16 13.02 2.94
CA ARG A 15 -17.56 13.93 1.96
C ARG A 15 -16.72 13.18 0.93
N TRP A 16 -16.01 12.14 1.37
CA TRP A 16 -15.41 11.16 0.47
C TRP A 16 -15.21 9.82 1.17
N THR A 17 -15.08 8.76 0.37
CA THR A 17 -14.81 7.40 0.86
C THR A 17 -13.64 6.79 0.09
N ALA A 18 -12.81 6.03 0.80
CA ALA A 18 -11.81 5.12 0.28
C ALA A 18 -12.12 3.70 0.73
N VAL A 19 -12.09 2.76 -0.21
CA VAL A 19 -12.30 1.34 0.04
C VAL A 19 -11.10 0.57 -0.48
N PHE A 20 -10.61 -0.36 0.32
CA PHE A 20 -9.46 -1.20 0.03
C PHE A 20 -9.83 -2.66 0.31
N ASP A 21 -9.51 -3.55 -0.61
CA ASP A 21 -9.67 -4.98 -0.39
C ASP A 21 -8.62 -5.51 0.62
N TYR A 22 -8.82 -6.71 1.16
CA TYR A 22 -7.89 -7.40 2.07
C TYR A 22 -6.51 -7.64 1.43
N GLY A 23 -6.43 -7.76 0.11
CA GLY A 23 -5.17 -8.02 -0.60
C GLY A 23 -4.32 -6.77 -0.87
N VAL A 24 -4.77 -5.56 -0.49
CA VAL A 24 -3.98 -4.34 -0.68
C VAL A 24 -2.75 -4.39 0.25
N PRO A 25 -1.52 -4.28 -0.29
CA PRO A 25 -0.32 -4.29 0.52
C PRO A 25 -0.29 -3.21 1.61
N GLU A 26 0.22 -3.58 2.79
CA GLU A 26 0.32 -2.74 3.97
C GLU A 26 1.07 -1.43 3.71
N GLY A 27 2.14 -1.46 2.90
CA GLY A 27 2.88 -0.25 2.55
C GLY A 27 2.05 0.78 1.77
N LEU A 28 1.11 0.33 0.92
CA LEU A 28 0.21 1.24 0.20
C LEU A 28 -0.83 1.85 1.13
N LEU A 29 -1.38 1.03 2.03
CA LEU A 29 -2.35 1.49 3.02
C LEU A 29 -1.68 2.48 4.00
N GLY A 30 -0.47 2.16 4.47
CA GLY A 30 0.32 3.03 5.33
C GLY A 30 0.65 4.37 4.68
N ALA A 31 1.08 4.39 3.42
CA ALA A 31 1.35 5.64 2.69
C ALA A 31 0.08 6.51 2.55
N PHE A 32 -1.08 5.89 2.31
CA PHE A 32 -2.36 6.61 2.26
C PHE A 32 -2.72 7.21 3.62
N HIS A 33 -2.65 6.43 4.70
CA HIS A 33 -3.00 6.91 6.04
C HIS A 33 -1.99 7.91 6.58
N GLN A 34 -0.71 7.80 6.25
CA GLN A 34 0.31 8.78 6.61
C GLN A 34 0.06 10.13 5.93
N ALA A 35 -0.33 10.13 4.65
CA ALA A 35 -0.72 11.37 3.96
C ALA A 35 -1.99 11.98 4.56
N LEU A 36 -2.97 11.12 4.92
CA LEU A 36 -4.19 11.57 5.59
C LEU A 36 -3.90 12.20 6.95
N ASP A 37 -3.02 11.59 7.75
CA ASP A 37 -2.61 12.08 9.07
C ASP A 37 -1.85 13.41 8.97
N ALA A 38 -0.97 13.54 7.99
CA ALA A 38 -0.26 14.79 7.72
C ALA A 38 -1.22 15.91 7.33
N ASP A 39 -2.17 15.63 6.42
CA ASP A 39 -3.18 16.60 5.98
C ASP A 39 -4.12 16.99 7.14
N TYR A 40 -4.52 16.03 7.97
CA TYR A 40 -5.34 16.26 9.16
C TYR A 40 -4.62 17.13 10.20
N THR A 41 -3.33 16.88 10.43
CA THR A 41 -2.53 17.65 11.38
C THR A 41 -2.26 19.08 10.88
N ALA A 42 -2.15 19.25 9.56
CA ALA A 42 -1.94 20.56 8.94
C ALA A 42 -3.21 21.42 8.86
N GLY A 43 -4.40 20.83 9.02
CA GLY A 43 -5.70 21.51 8.98
C GLY A 43 -6.71 20.75 8.11
N ASP A 44 -7.44 21.48 7.26
CA ASP A 44 -8.56 20.90 6.48
C ASP A 44 -8.14 20.34 5.11
N GLY A 45 -6.85 20.13 4.86
CA GLY A 45 -6.32 19.62 3.58
C GLY A 45 -6.86 18.22 3.21
N TYR A 46 -7.30 17.46 4.21
CA TYR A 46 -7.93 16.17 4.02
C TYR A 46 -9.40 16.27 3.55
N LEU A 47 -10.05 17.44 3.67
CA LEU A 47 -11.41 17.71 3.19
C LEU A 47 -11.40 18.26 1.76
N SER A 48 -10.41 19.07 1.41
CA SER A 48 -10.30 19.71 0.11
C SER A 48 -8.84 19.97 -0.24
N SER A 49 -8.55 20.01 -1.54
CA SER A 49 -7.19 20.20 -2.04
C SER A 49 -7.19 21.17 -3.20
N ASP A 50 -6.15 21.99 -3.23
CA ASP A 50 -5.79 22.86 -4.34
C ASP A 50 -4.95 22.13 -5.40
N GLN A 51 -4.55 20.89 -5.14
CA GLN A 51 -3.66 20.16 -6.02
C GLN A 51 -4.35 19.84 -7.34
N PRO A 52 -3.65 19.99 -8.47
CA PRO A 52 -4.19 19.59 -9.75
C PRO A 52 -4.44 18.08 -9.74
N LEU A 53 -5.51 17.66 -10.43
CA LEU A 53 -5.85 16.24 -10.60
C LEU A 53 -4.66 15.41 -11.10
N ALA A 54 -3.80 16.01 -11.93
CA ALA A 54 -2.58 15.39 -12.44
C ALA A 54 -1.65 14.87 -11.36
N ALA A 55 -1.61 15.50 -10.17
CA ALA A 55 -0.81 15.03 -9.04
C ALA A 55 -1.13 13.58 -8.66
N ALA A 56 -2.38 13.14 -8.86
CA ALA A 56 -2.82 11.79 -8.54
C ALA A 56 -2.17 10.70 -9.40
N TYR A 57 -1.83 10.98 -10.68
CA TYR A 57 -1.32 9.98 -11.62
C TYR A 57 0.07 10.26 -12.20
N LEU A 58 0.62 11.47 -12.00
CA LEU A 58 2.00 11.79 -12.41
C LEU A 58 3.05 10.79 -11.90
N PRO A 59 2.99 10.27 -10.65
CA PRO A 59 3.94 9.25 -10.20
C PRO A 59 3.92 7.97 -11.06
N LEU A 60 2.75 7.57 -11.56
CA LEU A 60 2.61 6.39 -12.41
C LEU A 60 3.24 6.62 -13.79
N LEU A 61 2.99 7.78 -14.38
CA LEU A 61 3.58 8.17 -15.66
C LEU A 61 5.11 8.22 -15.57
N ASN A 62 5.64 8.78 -14.49
CA ASN A 62 7.09 8.84 -14.25
C ASN A 62 7.71 7.44 -14.05
N ALA A 63 6.93 6.47 -13.56
CA ALA A 63 7.32 5.06 -13.46
C ALA A 63 7.06 4.25 -14.75
N GLY A 64 6.77 4.93 -15.86
CA GLY A 64 6.63 4.30 -17.18
C GLY A 64 5.28 3.61 -17.41
N TRP A 65 4.26 3.88 -16.60
CA TRP A 65 2.92 3.39 -16.88
C TRP A 65 2.39 3.99 -18.17
N THR A 66 1.70 3.16 -18.96
CA THR A 66 1.06 3.61 -20.20
C THR A 66 -0.26 4.30 -19.90
N HIS A 67 -0.59 5.34 -20.67
CA HIS A 67 -1.81 6.13 -20.50
C HIS A 67 -2.71 5.98 -21.73
N ALA A 68 -3.96 5.59 -21.50
CA ALA A 68 -5.00 5.52 -22.51
C ALA A 68 -6.16 6.42 -22.11
N ILE A 69 -6.61 7.27 -23.05
CA ILE A 69 -7.74 8.17 -22.86
C ILE A 69 -8.90 7.64 -23.71
N GLY A 70 -10.03 7.39 -23.07
CA GLY A 70 -11.32 7.17 -23.72
C GLY A 70 -12.31 8.28 -23.36
N ASP A 71 -13.51 8.21 -23.94
CA ASP A 71 -14.50 9.29 -23.88
C ASP A 71 -14.84 9.75 -22.45
N ARG A 72 -15.02 8.80 -21.53
CA ARG A 72 -15.39 9.07 -20.12
C ARG A 72 -14.41 8.51 -19.10
N GLN A 73 -13.34 7.87 -19.55
CA GLN A 73 -12.37 7.26 -18.66
C GLN A 73 -10.96 7.44 -19.19
N GLN A 74 -10.02 7.69 -18.29
CA GLN A 74 -8.60 7.54 -18.53
C GLN A 74 -8.09 6.33 -17.74
N ALA A 75 -7.20 5.56 -18.35
CA ALA A 75 -6.62 4.37 -17.77
C ALA A 75 -5.09 4.46 -17.80
N PHE A 76 -4.48 4.11 -16.69
CA PHE A 76 -3.04 3.98 -16.54
C PHE A 76 -2.71 2.52 -16.30
N THR A 77 -1.84 1.93 -17.10
CA THR A 77 -1.51 0.49 -17.01
C THR A 77 -0.03 0.31 -16.73
N ALA A 78 0.29 -0.50 -15.72
CA ALA A 78 1.67 -0.83 -15.35
C ALA A 78 2.44 -1.47 -16.53
N PRO A 79 3.76 -1.27 -16.63
CA PRO A 79 4.59 -1.88 -17.68
C PRO A 79 4.43 -3.41 -17.78
N GLY A 80 4.29 -4.10 -16.64
CA GLY A 80 4.05 -5.54 -16.58
C GLY A 80 2.60 -5.98 -16.84
N LYS A 81 1.67 -5.03 -17.09
CA LYS A 81 0.22 -5.25 -17.27
C LYS A 81 -0.47 -5.96 -16.10
N LEU A 82 0.16 -5.95 -14.93
CA LEU A 82 -0.36 -6.53 -13.68
C LEU A 82 -1.09 -5.51 -12.82
N ALA A 83 -1.21 -4.26 -13.24
CA ALA A 83 -2.00 -3.27 -12.51
C ALA A 83 -2.57 -2.22 -13.46
N ARG A 84 -3.76 -1.73 -13.13
CA ARG A 84 -4.46 -0.70 -13.90
C ARG A 84 -5.20 0.25 -12.98
N LEU A 85 -4.88 1.54 -13.07
CA LEU A 85 -5.66 2.62 -12.47
C LEU A 85 -6.63 3.16 -13.51
N THR A 86 -7.89 3.35 -13.15
CA THR A 86 -8.90 3.98 -13.99
C THR A 86 -9.49 5.17 -13.25
N HIS A 87 -9.56 6.30 -13.95
CA HIS A 87 -10.26 7.48 -13.50
C HIS A 87 -11.40 7.78 -14.47
N THR A 88 -12.61 7.88 -13.93
CA THR A 88 -13.83 8.26 -14.66
C THR A 88 -14.03 9.75 -14.51
N HIS A 89 -14.03 10.47 -15.63
CA HIS A 89 -14.21 11.92 -15.68
C HIS A 89 -15.62 12.28 -16.18
N GLY A 90 -16.07 13.49 -15.84
CA GLY A 90 -17.40 14.01 -16.19
C GLY A 90 -18.29 14.21 -14.97
N LEU A 91 -19.60 14.35 -15.20
CA LEU A 91 -20.60 14.55 -14.14
C LEU A 91 -20.87 13.24 -13.39
N LEU A 92 -19.96 12.89 -12.49
CA LEU A 92 -20.21 11.87 -11.48
C LEU A 92 -20.93 12.51 -10.30
N ARG A 93 -21.76 11.72 -9.60
CA ARG A 93 -22.21 12.12 -8.26
C ARG A 93 -21.01 12.08 -7.32
N ASP A 94 -20.97 12.98 -6.34
CA ASP A 94 -19.84 13.12 -5.43
C ASP A 94 -19.51 11.83 -4.65
N ASP A 95 -20.53 11.02 -4.37
CA ASP A 95 -20.44 9.72 -3.70
C ASP A 95 -19.99 8.57 -4.62
N SER A 96 -19.89 8.81 -5.92
CA SER A 96 -19.52 7.80 -6.91
C SER A 96 -18.01 7.56 -6.91
N PHE A 97 -17.63 6.28 -7.03
CA PHE A 97 -16.24 5.87 -7.19
C PHE A 97 -15.69 6.28 -8.56
N GLY A 98 -15.13 7.49 -8.64
CA GLY A 98 -14.47 8.02 -9.82
C GLY A 98 -13.11 7.41 -10.08
N TRP A 99 -12.44 6.88 -9.06
CA TRP A 99 -11.10 6.31 -9.16
C TRP A 99 -11.12 4.84 -8.73
N ARG A 100 -10.50 3.97 -9.53
CA ARG A 100 -10.40 2.53 -9.25
C ARG A 100 -9.04 2.00 -9.65
N LEU A 101 -8.36 1.34 -8.73
CA LEU A 101 -7.15 0.59 -8.99
C LEU A 101 -7.44 -0.91 -8.89
N LEU A 102 -6.95 -1.63 -9.87
CA LEU A 102 -6.92 -3.08 -9.91
C LEU A 102 -5.47 -3.52 -10.01
N ALA A 103 -5.06 -4.51 -9.22
CA ALA A 103 -3.77 -5.15 -9.40
C ALA A 103 -3.87 -6.67 -9.29
N GLY A 104 -3.06 -7.36 -10.08
CA GLY A 104 -3.10 -8.77 -10.40
C GLY A 104 -3.34 -9.02 -11.89
N PRO A 105 -3.19 -10.28 -12.35
CA PRO A 105 -3.50 -10.69 -13.70
C PRO A 105 -4.92 -10.27 -14.11
N ALA A 106 -5.07 -9.79 -15.34
CA ALA A 106 -6.35 -9.27 -15.82
C ALA A 106 -7.41 -10.36 -15.99
N ASP A 107 -6.99 -11.59 -16.23
CA ASP A 107 -7.81 -12.80 -16.37
C ASP A 107 -8.37 -13.31 -15.04
N SER A 108 -7.72 -13.03 -13.92
CA SER A 108 -8.20 -13.39 -12.57
C SER A 108 -9.11 -12.34 -11.94
N GLY A 109 -9.42 -11.25 -12.65
CA GLY A 109 -10.20 -10.14 -12.08
C GLY A 109 -9.43 -9.31 -11.06
N GLY A 110 -8.09 -9.41 -11.04
CA GLY A 110 -7.18 -8.76 -10.09
C GLY A 110 -7.16 -9.41 -8.70
N HIS A 111 -5.97 -9.50 -8.11
CA HIS A 111 -5.75 -10.00 -6.75
C HIS A 111 -6.21 -9.02 -5.68
N TRP A 112 -6.25 -7.72 -5.98
CA TRP A 112 -6.80 -6.73 -5.06
C TRP A 112 -7.32 -5.50 -5.79
N THR A 113 -8.23 -4.81 -5.11
CA THR A 113 -8.85 -3.57 -5.58
C THR A 113 -8.72 -2.45 -4.56
N ALA A 114 -8.59 -1.23 -5.05
CA ALA A 114 -8.77 -0.01 -4.27
C ALA A 114 -9.71 0.93 -5.04
N ALA A 115 -10.73 1.46 -4.37
CA ALA A 115 -11.76 2.27 -5.00
C ALA A 115 -12.01 3.54 -4.20
N PHE A 116 -12.19 4.62 -4.95
CA PHE A 116 -12.03 5.95 -4.43
C PHE A 116 -13.05 6.94 -5.01
N THR A 117 -13.76 7.69 -4.15
CA THR A 117 -14.82 8.61 -4.59
C THR A 117 -14.25 9.83 -5.32
N ALA A 118 -15.06 10.44 -6.19
CA ALA A 118 -14.65 11.52 -7.08
C ALA A 118 -14.14 12.77 -6.33
N ARG A 119 -14.77 13.13 -5.20
CA ARG A 119 -14.45 14.33 -4.41
C ARG A 119 -13.14 14.24 -3.61
N ARG A 120 -12.45 13.10 -3.64
CA ARG A 120 -11.30 12.93 -2.77
C ARG A 120 -10.16 13.89 -3.15
N PRO A 121 -9.50 14.51 -2.15
CA PRO A 121 -8.25 15.23 -2.37
C PRO A 121 -7.23 14.45 -3.22
N PRO A 122 -6.77 15.00 -4.38
CA PRO A 122 -5.85 14.31 -5.29
C PRO A 122 -4.52 13.90 -4.64
N GLN A 123 -4.04 14.62 -3.62
CA GLN A 123 -2.79 14.31 -2.92
C GLN A 123 -2.83 12.97 -2.17
N LEU A 124 -4.00 12.56 -1.67
CA LEU A 124 -4.16 11.25 -1.04
C LEU A 124 -4.01 10.12 -2.06
N ILE A 125 -4.55 10.33 -3.27
CA ILE A 125 -4.33 9.40 -4.39
C ILE A 125 -2.87 9.47 -4.85
N ALA A 126 -2.25 10.66 -4.87
CA ALA A 126 -0.85 10.84 -5.22
C ALA A 126 0.10 10.11 -4.27
N ALA A 127 -0.16 10.13 -2.97
CA ALA A 127 0.62 9.39 -1.98
C ALA A 127 0.52 7.88 -2.23
N PHE A 128 -0.69 7.40 -2.49
CA PHE A 128 -0.96 6.00 -2.80
C PHE A 128 -0.31 5.55 -4.12
N THR A 129 -0.42 6.35 -5.20
CA THR A 129 0.19 6.02 -6.50
C THR A 129 1.70 6.18 -6.49
N ARG A 130 2.26 7.09 -5.68
CA ARG A 130 3.71 7.18 -5.44
C ARG A 130 4.23 5.94 -4.76
N ALA A 131 3.56 5.46 -3.71
CA ALA A 131 3.93 4.21 -3.05
C ALA A 131 3.81 3.01 -4.00
N LEU A 132 2.77 2.97 -4.85
CA LEU A 132 2.59 1.94 -5.86
C LEU A 132 3.67 1.94 -6.95
N ALA A 133 4.14 3.13 -7.33
CA ALA A 133 5.18 3.33 -8.33
C ALA A 133 6.61 3.19 -7.77
N SER A 134 6.77 3.08 -6.45
CA SER A 134 8.09 3.04 -5.83
C SER A 134 8.82 1.74 -6.21
N PRO A 135 10.08 1.83 -6.69
CA PRO A 135 10.92 0.66 -6.92
C PRO A 135 11.56 0.13 -5.63
N GLU A 136 11.33 0.81 -4.49
CA GLU A 136 11.94 0.44 -3.21
C GLU A 136 11.45 -0.94 -2.76
N PRO A 137 12.37 -1.90 -2.48
CA PRO A 137 11.99 -3.21 -1.99
C PRO A 137 11.28 -3.13 -0.64
N LEU A 138 10.10 -3.73 -0.52
CA LEU A 138 9.41 -3.86 0.76
C LEU A 138 9.86 -5.13 1.48
N ALA A 139 10.31 -4.96 2.73
CA ALA A 139 10.57 -6.08 3.62
C ALA A 139 9.26 -6.82 3.93
N ARG A 140 9.22 -8.13 3.64
CA ARG A 140 8.07 -8.99 3.93
C ARG A 140 8.51 -10.33 4.48
N THR A 141 7.70 -10.89 5.36
CA THR A 141 7.84 -12.28 5.77
C THR A 141 7.31 -13.21 4.69
N ALA A 142 7.79 -14.46 4.68
CA ALA A 142 7.50 -15.40 3.59
C ALA A 142 6.00 -15.75 3.45
N ASP A 143 5.25 -15.65 4.55
CA ASP A 143 3.80 -15.82 4.64
C ASP A 143 3.00 -14.62 4.08
N GLN A 144 3.61 -13.44 4.00
CA GLN A 144 2.99 -12.24 3.41
C GLN A 144 3.14 -12.18 1.88
N LEU A 145 3.85 -13.13 1.27
CA LEU A 145 4.05 -13.17 -0.18
C LEU A 145 2.93 -13.99 -0.85
N PRO A 146 2.04 -13.37 -1.65
CA PRO A 146 1.02 -14.12 -2.38
C PRO A 146 1.70 -15.10 -3.33
N LEU A 147 1.38 -16.39 -3.21
CA LEU A 147 2.03 -17.45 -3.97
C LEU A 147 1.90 -17.23 -5.48
N ASP A 148 0.72 -16.79 -5.92
CA ASP A 148 0.40 -16.54 -7.33
C ASP A 148 1.22 -15.38 -7.94
N ASN A 149 1.70 -14.46 -7.10
CA ASN A 149 2.50 -13.32 -7.55
C ASN A 149 4.00 -13.66 -7.61
N ARG A 150 4.46 -14.77 -7.02
CA ARG A 150 5.88 -15.13 -6.97
C ARG A 150 6.61 -15.08 -8.33
N PRO A 151 6.02 -15.52 -9.45
CA PRO A 151 6.66 -15.42 -10.77
C PRO A 151 6.95 -13.98 -11.21
N HIS A 152 6.28 -13.01 -10.61
CA HIS A 152 6.38 -11.58 -10.92
C HIS A 152 7.14 -10.78 -9.86
N LEU A 153 7.72 -11.45 -8.85
CA LEU A 153 8.44 -10.81 -7.75
C LEU A 153 9.95 -11.07 -7.86
N THR A 154 10.75 -10.03 -7.63
CA THR A 154 12.17 -10.16 -7.31
C THR A 154 12.31 -10.25 -5.79
N ILE A 155 12.73 -11.41 -5.29
CA ILE A 155 12.86 -11.66 -3.85
C ILE A 155 14.35 -11.69 -3.48
N THR A 156 14.74 -10.82 -2.58
CA THR A 156 16.08 -10.82 -1.97
C THR A 156 15.96 -11.24 -0.50
N PRO A 157 16.41 -12.45 -0.12
CA PRO A 157 16.39 -12.87 1.28
C PRO A 157 17.20 -11.92 2.14
N THR A 158 16.59 -11.38 3.21
CA THR A 158 17.35 -10.64 4.23
C THR A 158 18.12 -11.66 5.06
N PRO A 159 19.44 -11.48 5.28
CA PRO A 159 20.20 -12.41 6.11
C PRO A 159 19.58 -12.47 7.51
N ALA A 160 19.38 -13.70 8.02
CA ALA A 160 18.87 -13.89 9.36
C ALA A 160 19.81 -13.19 10.35
N PRO A 161 19.28 -12.47 11.37
CA PRO A 161 20.13 -11.93 12.42
C PRO A 161 20.94 -13.09 12.99
N THR A 162 22.27 -12.98 12.92
CA THR A 162 23.17 -13.97 13.50
C THR A 162 22.74 -14.14 14.95
N ALA A 163 22.24 -15.34 15.29
CA ALA A 163 21.93 -15.64 16.67
C ALA A 163 23.18 -15.26 17.47
N ARG A 164 23.05 -14.28 18.38
CA ARG A 164 24.10 -14.05 19.37
C ARG A 164 24.21 -15.38 20.09
N THR A 165 25.26 -16.14 19.81
CA THR A 165 25.63 -17.28 20.62
C THR A 165 25.81 -16.70 22.01
N THR A 166 24.82 -16.89 22.87
CA THR A 166 24.98 -16.68 24.30
C THR A 166 26.08 -17.67 24.69
N ASN A 167 27.31 -17.19 24.75
CA ASN A 167 28.38 -17.87 25.47
C ASN A 167 27.88 -17.97 26.91
N ALA A 168 27.29 -19.10 27.24
CA ALA A 168 27.12 -19.48 28.63
C ALA A 168 28.54 -19.47 29.25
N PRO A 169 28.74 -18.82 30.40
CA PRO A 169 30.04 -18.88 31.07
C PRO A 169 30.38 -20.37 31.32
N PRO A 170 31.65 -20.77 31.19
CA PRO A 170 32.03 -22.15 31.45
C PRO A 170 31.61 -22.50 32.87
N THR A 171 30.74 -23.50 33.02
CA THR A 171 30.42 -24.09 34.32
C THR A 171 31.72 -24.65 34.86
N LEU A 172 32.26 -23.99 35.89
CA LEU A 172 33.42 -24.46 36.63
C LEU A 172 33.06 -25.86 37.15
N ARG A 173 33.63 -26.93 36.58
CA ARG A 173 33.52 -28.27 37.17
C ARG A 173 34.22 -28.22 38.52
N VAL A 174 33.43 -28.30 39.59
CA VAL A 174 33.95 -28.58 40.92
C VAL A 174 34.51 -30.01 40.89
N PRO A 175 35.78 -30.25 41.25
CA PRO A 175 36.31 -31.60 41.40
C PRO A 175 35.62 -32.31 42.58
N ASP A 176 35.25 -33.57 42.39
CA ASP A 176 34.73 -34.45 43.44
C ASP A 176 35.74 -34.57 44.60
N PRO A 177 35.33 -34.52 45.88
CA PRO A 177 36.24 -34.76 46.98
C PRO A 177 36.69 -36.23 47.00
N ALA A 178 38.00 -36.44 47.04
CA ALA A 178 38.62 -37.75 47.18
C ALA A 178 38.20 -38.41 48.51
N LEU A 179 37.72 -39.66 48.43
CA LEU A 179 37.53 -40.53 49.59
C LEU A 179 38.89 -40.89 50.21
N PRO A 180 39.09 -40.77 51.53
CA PRO A 180 40.26 -41.32 52.19
C PRO A 180 40.11 -42.83 52.34
N GLY A 181 41.14 -43.56 51.91
CA GLY A 181 41.28 -44.99 52.17
C GLY A 181 41.61 -45.27 53.65
N GLY A 182 41.03 -46.35 54.16
CA GLY A 182 41.26 -46.91 55.49
C GLY A 182 40.40 -48.15 55.69
#